data_AF-A0A9P3KLL9-F1
#
_entry.id   AF-A0A9P3KLL9-F1
#
_cell.length_a   1.000
_cell.length_b   1.000
_cell.length_c   1.000
_cell.angle_alpha   90.00
_cell.angle_beta   90.00
_cell.angle_gamma   90.00
#
_symmetry.space_group_name_H-M   'P 1'
#
loop_
_entity.id
_entity.type
_entity.pdbx_description
1 polymer ?
#
loop_
_entity_poly.entity_id
_entity_poly.type
_entity_poly.pdbx_seq_one_letter_code
_entity_poly.pdbx_strand_id
1 'polypeptide(L)'
;MEGGVAVRENRMAAFAGKWEAFSQTKVAALKAAVAQGVAQSQQMFEKEKPVTLTPGEQDAKVNELLASLCPLPKRAQIFCTDACLRRYLRARNWNVQRAERMVRDTLRWRDECRPEEIQWADVAEEGETGKVYRTAFLDKKGRSVVVLSAGQQNTKDTLVRCAIWCTALRMPS
;
A
#
# COMPACT_ATOMS: atom_id res chain seq x y z
N MET A 1 15.38 29.28 72.96
CA MET A 1 14.56 28.24 72.27
C MET A 1 14.45 28.59 70.78
N GLU A 2 15.56 28.69 70.04
CA GLU A 2 15.56 29.21 68.65
C GLU A 2 16.03 28.20 67.59
N GLY A 3 16.63 27.08 67.97
CA GLY A 3 17.23 26.14 67.00
C GLY A 3 16.25 25.25 66.22
N GLY A 4 14.99 25.12 66.65
CA GLY A 4 14.04 24.16 66.05
C GLY A 4 13.32 24.65 64.78
N VAL A 5 13.17 25.96 64.63
CA VAL A 5 12.44 26.58 63.49
C VAL A 5 13.31 26.58 62.23
N ALA A 6 14.58 26.97 62.36
CA ALA A 6 15.55 27.01 61.26
C ALA A 6 15.82 25.63 60.63
N VAL A 7 15.82 24.55 61.42
CA VAL A 7 16.02 23.19 60.90
C VAL A 7 14.81 22.71 60.08
N ARG A 8 13.59 23.15 60.43
CA ARG A 8 12.36 22.80 59.69
C ARG A 8 12.26 23.57 58.37
N GLU A 9 12.61 24.86 58.36
CA GLU A 9 12.65 25.67 57.13
C GLU A 9 13.68 25.14 56.13
N ASN A 10 14.90 24.80 56.59
CA ASN A 10 15.92 24.22 55.71
C ASN A 10 15.50 22.88 55.10
N ARG A 11 14.68 22.07 55.81
CA ARG A 11 14.19 20.79 55.30
C ARG A 11 13.09 20.96 54.25
N MET A 12 12.24 21.96 54.41
CA MET A 12 11.19 22.31 53.45
C MET A 12 11.78 22.94 52.18
N ALA A 13 12.79 23.82 52.31
CA ALA A 13 13.50 24.37 51.17
C ALA A 13 14.27 23.29 50.37
N ALA A 14 14.90 22.34 51.06
CA ALA A 14 15.56 21.19 50.41
C ALA A 14 14.56 20.24 49.72
N PHE A 15 13.34 20.11 50.25
CA PHE A 15 12.28 19.32 49.61
C PHE A 15 11.72 20.04 48.38
N ALA A 16 11.47 21.35 48.47
CA ALA A 16 11.03 22.17 47.34
C ALA A 16 12.03 22.15 46.18
N GLY A 17 13.33 22.36 46.44
CA GLY A 17 14.37 22.28 45.41
C GLY A 17 14.47 20.90 44.76
N LYS A 18 14.31 19.82 45.52
CA LYS A 18 14.25 18.45 44.99
C LYS A 18 12.96 18.19 44.18
N TRP A 19 11.84 18.78 44.58
CA TRP A 19 10.56 18.69 43.87
C TRP A 19 10.59 19.47 42.55
N GLU A 20 11.15 20.68 42.54
CA GLU A 20 11.38 21.49 41.34
C GLU A 20 12.28 20.76 40.33
N ALA A 21 13.40 20.19 40.80
CA ALA A 21 14.33 19.44 39.95
C ALA A 21 13.72 18.14 39.41
N PHE A 22 12.97 17.41 40.24
CA PHE A 22 12.24 16.21 39.83
C PHE A 22 11.13 16.52 38.81
N SER A 23 10.42 17.63 39.00
CA SER A 23 9.39 18.14 38.10
C SER A 23 9.98 18.57 36.75
N GLN A 24 11.06 19.35 36.76
CA GLN A 24 11.74 19.79 35.54
C GLN A 24 12.30 18.62 34.74
N THR A 25 12.87 17.61 35.39
CA THR A 25 13.42 16.43 34.71
C THR A 25 12.32 15.63 34.01
N LYS A 26 11.17 15.42 34.66
CA LYS A 26 10.03 14.71 34.04
C LYS A 26 9.39 15.50 32.91
N VAL A 27 9.21 16.82 33.06
CA VAL A 27 8.65 17.68 32.02
C VAL A 27 9.60 17.79 30.82
N ALA A 28 10.92 17.86 31.03
CA ALA A 28 11.90 17.86 29.96
C ALA A 28 11.91 16.53 29.18
N ALA A 29 11.84 15.39 29.88
CA ALA A 29 11.73 14.08 29.26
C ALA A 29 10.44 13.92 28.44
N LEU A 30 9.29 14.37 28.97
CA LEU A 30 8.02 14.39 28.26
C LEU A 30 8.06 15.26 27.00
N LYS A 31 8.63 16.47 27.09
CA LYS A 31 8.80 17.36 25.93
C LYS A 31 9.71 16.74 24.86
N ALA A 32 10.80 16.08 25.27
CA ALA A 32 11.70 15.40 24.34
C ALA A 32 11.02 14.22 23.63
N ALA A 33 10.24 13.39 24.36
CA ALA A 33 9.49 12.29 23.77
C ALA A 33 8.41 12.78 22.78
N VAL A 34 7.70 13.85 23.12
CA VAL A 34 6.74 14.49 22.20
C VAL A 34 7.45 15.04 20.95
N ALA A 35 8.59 15.72 21.11
CA ALA A 35 9.36 16.23 19.97
C ALA A 35 9.87 15.12 19.06
N GLN A 36 10.33 13.99 19.63
CA GLN A 36 10.73 12.81 18.86
C GLN A 36 9.54 12.20 18.11
N GLY A 37 8.38 12.08 18.74
CA GLY A 37 7.16 11.58 18.08
C GLY A 37 6.67 12.49 16.96
N VAL A 38 6.75 13.81 17.13
CA VAL A 38 6.42 14.80 16.08
C VAL A 38 7.41 14.70 14.92
N ALA A 39 8.71 14.61 15.18
CA ALA A 39 9.73 14.47 14.14
C ALA A 39 9.59 13.16 13.34
N GLN A 40 9.32 12.03 14.01
CA GLN A 40 9.04 10.75 13.35
C GLN A 40 7.79 10.83 12.47
N SER A 41 6.75 11.51 12.95
CA SER A 41 5.51 11.70 12.20
C SER A 41 5.69 12.60 10.98
N GLN A 42 6.46 13.69 11.11
CA GLN A 42 6.83 14.57 10.00
C GLN A 42 7.65 13.83 8.94
N GLN A 43 8.63 13.03 9.38
CA GLN A 43 9.47 12.26 8.47
C GLN A 43 8.70 11.15 7.73
N MET A 44 7.67 10.55 8.36
CA MET A 44 6.75 9.65 7.68
C MET A 44 5.91 10.37 6.62
N PHE A 45 5.37 11.54 6.94
CA PHE A 45 4.53 12.31 6.02
C PHE A 45 5.30 12.79 4.78
N GLU A 46 6.53 13.27 4.94
CA GLU A 46 7.38 13.69 3.81
C GLU A 46 7.73 12.54 2.88
N LYS A 47 7.90 11.33 3.42
CA LYS A 47 8.22 10.13 2.63
C LYS A 47 7.06 9.64 1.77
N GLU A 48 5.82 10.00 2.12
CA GLU A 48 4.61 9.57 1.42
C GLU A 48 4.10 10.57 0.38
N LYS A 49 4.77 11.72 0.21
CA LYS A 49 4.35 12.71 -0.78
C LYS A 49 4.35 12.08 -2.19
N PRO A 50 3.24 12.23 -2.95
CA PRO A 50 3.17 11.70 -4.30
C PRO A 50 4.24 12.35 -5.18
N VAL A 51 5.05 11.52 -5.84
CA VAL A 51 6.10 12.00 -6.75
C VAL A 51 5.43 12.45 -8.05
N THR A 52 5.58 13.73 -8.37
CA THR A 52 5.14 14.29 -9.66
C THR A 52 6.34 14.29 -10.62
N LEU A 53 6.35 13.38 -11.59
CA LEU A 53 7.37 13.31 -12.64
C LEU A 53 6.88 13.93 -13.93
N THR A 54 7.78 14.58 -14.66
CA THR A 54 7.55 15.04 -16.03
C THR A 54 7.42 13.84 -16.99
N PRO A 55 6.75 13.98 -18.15
CA PRO A 55 6.60 12.87 -19.10
C PRO A 55 7.93 12.22 -19.51
N GLY A 56 8.99 13.00 -19.74
CA GLY A 56 10.30 12.46 -20.11
C GLY A 56 10.96 11.63 -19.00
N GLU A 57 10.82 12.02 -17.74
CA GLU A 57 11.31 11.23 -16.60
C GLU A 57 10.52 9.94 -16.41
N GLN A 58 9.20 9.97 -16.70
CA GLN A 58 8.37 8.77 -16.68
C GLN A 58 8.84 7.75 -17.73
N ASP A 59 9.15 8.22 -18.93
CA ASP A 59 9.66 7.38 -20.03
C ASP A 59 11.01 6.77 -19.66
N ALA A 60 11.91 7.56 -19.06
CA ALA A 60 13.19 7.06 -18.57
C ALA A 60 13.00 5.94 -17.52
N LYS A 61 12.05 6.10 -16.59
CA LYS A 61 11.74 5.08 -15.58
C LYS A 61 11.14 3.81 -16.17
N VAL A 62 10.31 3.94 -17.21
CA VAL A 62 9.78 2.78 -17.94
C VAL A 62 10.91 2.02 -18.64
N ASN A 63 11.83 2.73 -19.31
CA ASN A 63 12.98 2.11 -19.96
C ASN A 63 13.93 1.43 -18.96
N GLU A 64 14.17 2.06 -17.81
CA GLU A 64 14.96 1.47 -16.70
C GLU A 64 14.33 0.17 -16.21
N LEU A 65 13.01 0.17 -16.00
CA LEU A 65 12.27 -1.03 -15.58
C LEU A 65 12.25 -2.12 -16.67
N LEU A 66 12.11 -1.74 -17.94
CA LEU A 66 12.15 -2.69 -19.05
C LEU A 66 13.52 -3.36 -19.15
N ALA A 67 14.60 -2.59 -18.98
CA ALA A 67 15.96 -3.09 -18.97
C ALA A 67 16.21 -4.08 -17.83
N SER A 68 15.69 -3.80 -16.62
CA SER A 68 15.88 -4.71 -15.48
C SER A 68 15.10 -6.02 -15.60
N LEU A 69 13.99 -6.02 -16.33
CA LEU A 69 13.16 -7.21 -16.54
C LEU A 69 13.72 -8.17 -17.61
N CYS A 70 14.53 -7.69 -18.55
CA CYS A 70 15.10 -8.51 -19.63
C CYS A 70 16.20 -9.49 -19.13
N PRO A 71 16.28 -10.72 -19.68
CA PRO A 71 15.44 -11.29 -20.74
C PRO A 71 14.11 -11.85 -20.22
N LEU A 72 13.00 -11.52 -20.90
CA LEU A 72 11.67 -12.05 -20.61
C LEU A 72 11.23 -13.10 -21.65
N PRO A 73 10.52 -14.16 -21.25
CA PRO A 73 9.91 -15.10 -22.19
C PRO A 73 8.84 -14.40 -23.05
N LYS A 74 8.59 -14.90 -24.26
CA LYS A 74 7.68 -14.28 -25.23
C LYS A 74 6.29 -13.97 -24.66
N ARG A 75 5.71 -14.85 -23.83
CA ARG A 75 4.42 -14.64 -23.17
C ARG A 75 4.44 -13.45 -22.20
N ALA A 76 5.56 -13.25 -21.48
CA ALA A 76 5.73 -12.11 -20.58
C ALA A 76 5.92 -10.79 -21.35
N GLN A 77 6.58 -10.82 -22.51
CA GLN A 77 6.74 -9.63 -23.36
C GLN A 77 5.40 -9.07 -23.84
N ILE A 78 4.43 -9.94 -24.16
CA ILE A 78 3.07 -9.52 -24.55
C ILE A 78 2.35 -8.78 -23.41
N PHE A 79 2.59 -9.20 -22.16
CA PHE A 79 1.99 -8.57 -20.98
C PHE A 79 2.68 -7.25 -20.60
N CYS A 80 4.01 -7.18 -20.71
CA CYS A 80 4.84 -6.04 -20.30
C CYS A 80 4.85 -4.89 -21.34
N THR A 81 3.68 -4.44 -21.75
CA THR A 81 3.52 -3.21 -22.57
C THR A 81 3.92 -1.95 -21.78
N ASP A 82 4.29 -0.87 -22.46
CA ASP A 82 4.60 0.43 -21.84
C ASP A 82 3.48 0.90 -20.88
N ALA A 83 2.22 0.84 -21.32
CA ALA A 83 1.06 1.18 -20.49
C ALA A 83 0.91 0.28 -19.26
N CYS A 84 1.29 -1.00 -19.36
CA CYS A 84 1.34 -1.93 -18.23
C CYS A 84 2.40 -1.49 -17.22
N LEU A 85 3.65 -1.31 -17.67
CA LEU A 85 4.77 -0.91 -16.82
C LEU A 85 4.49 0.42 -16.07
N ARG A 86 3.87 1.39 -16.74
CA ARG A 86 3.43 2.65 -16.10
C ARG A 86 2.42 2.45 -14.98
N ARG A 87 1.55 1.42 -15.04
CA ARG A 87 0.62 1.10 -13.94
C ARG A 87 1.39 0.59 -12.71
N TYR A 88 2.38 -0.28 -12.92
CA TYR A 88 3.23 -0.80 -11.85
C TYR A 88 4.07 0.30 -11.21
N LEU A 89 4.66 1.19 -12.01
CA LEU A 89 5.42 2.34 -11.53
C LEU A 89 4.55 3.30 -10.73
N ARG A 90 3.37 3.69 -11.24
CA ARG A 90 2.45 4.57 -10.49
C ARG A 90 2.01 3.95 -9.15
N ALA A 91 1.72 2.66 -9.11
CA ALA A 91 1.33 1.95 -7.89
C ALA A 91 2.46 1.82 -6.85
N ARG A 92 3.70 2.09 -7.24
CA ARG A 92 4.89 2.06 -6.36
C ARG A 92 5.58 3.41 -6.28
N ASN A 93 4.85 4.50 -6.54
CA ASN A 93 5.35 5.88 -6.47
C ASN A 93 6.63 6.07 -7.32
N TRP A 94 6.64 5.50 -8.53
CA TRP A 94 7.75 5.52 -9.48
C TRP A 94 9.06 4.90 -9.00
N ASN A 95 9.01 4.07 -7.96
CA ASN A 95 10.16 3.28 -7.49
C ASN A 95 10.37 2.03 -8.36
N VAL A 96 11.43 2.03 -9.16
CA VAL A 96 11.75 0.97 -10.13
C VAL A 96 11.98 -0.37 -9.44
N GLN A 97 12.77 -0.41 -8.36
CA GLN A 97 13.09 -1.65 -7.63
C GLN A 97 11.84 -2.34 -7.05
N ARG A 98 10.92 -1.55 -6.47
CA ARG A 98 9.66 -2.07 -5.95
C ARG A 98 8.70 -2.47 -7.07
N ALA A 99 8.67 -1.71 -8.17
CA ALA A 99 7.86 -2.03 -9.34
C ALA A 99 8.34 -3.33 -9.99
N GLU A 100 9.66 -3.51 -10.16
CA GLU A 100 10.26 -4.72 -10.72
C GLU A 100 9.85 -5.96 -9.94
N ARG A 101 10.02 -5.95 -8.61
CA ARG A 101 9.59 -7.07 -7.76
C ARG A 101 8.12 -7.41 -7.99
N MET A 102 7.27 -6.39 -8.00
CA MET A 102 5.83 -6.57 -8.21
C MET A 102 5.48 -7.12 -9.60
N VAL A 103 6.21 -6.70 -10.65
CA VAL A 103 6.04 -7.25 -12.00
C VAL A 103 6.47 -8.72 -12.02
N ARG A 104 7.63 -9.07 -11.44
CA ARG A 104 8.11 -10.45 -11.38
C ARG A 104 7.15 -11.37 -10.63
N ASP A 105 6.60 -10.91 -9.51
CA ASP A 105 5.60 -11.66 -8.74
C ASP A 105 4.32 -11.87 -9.55
N THR A 106 3.90 -10.85 -10.31
CA THR A 106 2.75 -11.00 -11.23
C THR A 106 3.06 -12.01 -12.34
N LEU A 107 4.25 -11.95 -12.95
CA LEU A 107 4.62 -12.87 -14.03
C LEU A 107 4.66 -14.32 -13.53
N ARG A 108 5.18 -14.56 -12.32
CA ARG A 108 5.14 -15.87 -11.66
C ARG A 108 3.70 -16.35 -11.47
N TRP A 109 2.84 -15.50 -10.89
CA TRP A 109 1.43 -15.80 -10.71
C TRP A 109 0.71 -16.10 -12.03
N ARG A 110 1.05 -15.40 -13.12
CA ARG A 110 0.47 -15.67 -14.44
C ARG A 110 0.91 -17.01 -15.02
N ASP A 111 2.14 -17.44 -14.75
CA ASP A 111 2.65 -18.75 -15.19
C ASP A 111 1.96 -19.90 -14.44
N GLU A 112 1.68 -19.70 -13.14
CA GLU A 112 0.99 -20.66 -12.28
C GLU A 112 -0.53 -20.69 -12.53
N CYS A 113 -1.19 -19.53 -12.56
CA CYS A 113 -2.64 -19.43 -12.68
C CYS A 113 -3.16 -19.44 -14.11
N ARG A 114 -2.31 -19.15 -15.10
CA ARG A 114 -2.60 -19.16 -16.55
C ARG A 114 -3.96 -18.55 -16.89
N PRO A 115 -4.16 -17.25 -16.63
CA PRO A 115 -5.46 -16.60 -16.79
C PRO A 115 -5.99 -16.65 -18.23
N GLU A 116 -5.10 -16.72 -19.22
CA GLU A 116 -5.43 -16.91 -20.63
C GLU A 116 -6.04 -18.28 -20.98
N GLU A 117 -5.88 -19.30 -20.13
CA GLU A 117 -6.40 -20.65 -20.37
C GLU A 117 -7.79 -20.85 -19.76
N ILE A 118 -8.26 -19.94 -18.90
CA ILE A 118 -9.56 -20.01 -18.22
C ILE A 118 -10.70 -19.96 -19.24
N GLN A 119 -11.52 -21.00 -19.29
CA GLN A 119 -12.71 -21.09 -20.13
C GLN A 119 -13.98 -20.75 -19.34
N TRP A 120 -15.06 -20.43 -20.05
CA TRP A 120 -16.37 -20.22 -19.41
C TRP A 120 -16.81 -21.45 -18.59
N ALA A 121 -16.55 -22.66 -19.08
CA ALA A 121 -16.89 -23.89 -18.36
C ALA A 121 -16.25 -23.97 -16.96
N ASP A 122 -15.06 -23.37 -16.77
CA ASP A 122 -14.36 -23.36 -15.49
C ASP A 122 -14.95 -22.37 -14.46
N VAL A 123 -15.78 -21.43 -14.92
CA VAL A 123 -16.34 -20.33 -14.11
C VAL A 123 -17.87 -20.24 -14.16
N ALA A 124 -18.54 -21.03 -15.00
CA ALA A 124 -19.98 -20.95 -15.24
C ALA A 124 -20.77 -21.16 -13.94
N GLU A 125 -20.44 -22.21 -13.18
CA GLU A 125 -21.10 -22.54 -11.90
C GLU A 125 -20.97 -21.39 -10.88
N GLU A 126 -19.83 -20.69 -10.87
CA GLU A 126 -19.58 -19.52 -10.00
C GLU A 126 -20.32 -18.27 -10.47
N GLY A 127 -20.45 -18.12 -11.79
CA GLY A 127 -21.15 -16.99 -12.42
C GLY A 127 -22.67 -17.07 -12.25
N GLU A 128 -23.23 -18.28 -12.25
CA GLU A 128 -24.68 -18.53 -12.10
C GLU A 128 -25.22 -18.04 -10.75
N THR A 129 -24.41 -18.11 -9.69
CA THR A 129 -24.84 -17.66 -8.35
C THR A 129 -24.81 -16.13 -8.17
N GLY A 130 -24.28 -15.38 -9.14
CA GLY A 130 -24.17 -13.92 -9.03
C GLY A 130 -23.19 -13.46 -7.94
N LYS A 131 -22.22 -14.31 -7.56
CA LYS A 131 -21.18 -13.99 -6.57
C LYS A 131 -20.31 -12.83 -7.00
N VAL A 132 -19.92 -12.83 -8.27
CA VAL A 132 -19.10 -11.79 -8.90
C VAL A 132 -19.70 -11.50 -10.26
N TYR A 133 -20.14 -10.26 -10.46
CA TYR A 133 -20.64 -9.82 -11.77
C TYR A 133 -20.24 -8.39 -12.06
N ARG A 134 -20.13 -8.06 -13.35
CA ARG A 134 -19.84 -6.71 -13.82
C ARG A 134 -21.13 -5.99 -14.16
N THR A 135 -21.27 -4.75 -13.71
CA THR A 135 -22.44 -3.93 -14.02
C THR A 135 -22.38 -3.42 -15.45
N ALA A 136 -23.56 -3.21 -16.06
CA ALA A 136 -23.67 -2.58 -17.37
C ALA A 136 -23.36 -1.07 -17.34
N PHE A 137 -23.51 -0.43 -16.17
CA PHE A 137 -23.23 1.00 -16.00
C PHE A 137 -21.81 1.26 -15.48
N LEU A 138 -21.34 2.50 -15.69
CA LEU A 138 -20.06 3.00 -15.18
C LEU A 138 -20.29 3.89 -13.95
N ASP A 139 -19.28 3.97 -13.08
CA ASP A 139 -19.22 4.97 -12.01
C ASP A 139 -19.14 6.40 -12.60
N LYS A 140 -19.37 7.43 -11.77
CA LYS A 140 -19.27 8.86 -12.12
C LYS A 140 -17.94 9.25 -12.77
N LYS A 141 -16.89 8.46 -12.54
CA LYS A 141 -15.55 8.63 -13.12
C LYS A 141 -15.29 7.76 -14.37
N GLY A 142 -16.33 7.15 -14.95
CA GLY A 142 -16.22 6.31 -16.15
C GLY A 142 -15.54 4.95 -15.92
N ARG A 143 -15.51 4.47 -14.67
CA ARG A 143 -14.86 3.19 -14.31
C ARG A 143 -15.90 2.08 -14.28
N SER A 144 -15.52 0.88 -14.74
CA SER A 144 -16.38 -0.31 -14.62
C SER A 144 -16.56 -0.70 -13.15
N VAL A 145 -17.77 -1.08 -12.76
CA VAL A 145 -18.05 -1.58 -11.42
C VAL A 145 -18.22 -3.10 -11.46
N VAL A 146 -17.51 -3.78 -10.57
CA VAL A 146 -17.66 -5.22 -10.31
C VAL A 146 -18.27 -5.35 -8.92
N VAL A 147 -19.40 -6.04 -8.83
CA VAL A 147 -20.10 -6.30 -7.57
C VAL A 147 -19.70 -7.67 -7.08
N LEU A 148 -19.34 -7.75 -5.80
CA LEU A 148 -19.02 -8.99 -5.11
C LEU A 148 -20.04 -9.22 -3.99
N SER A 149 -20.81 -10.29 -4.08
CA SER A 149 -21.87 -10.65 -3.14
C SER A 149 -21.41 -11.80 -2.25
N ALA A 150 -20.81 -11.47 -1.09
CA ALA A 150 -20.23 -12.46 -0.17
C ALA A 150 -21.26 -13.47 0.39
N GLY A 151 -22.54 -13.12 0.45
CA GLY A 151 -23.61 -13.99 0.94
C GLY A 151 -24.04 -15.11 -0.01
N GLN A 152 -23.53 -15.13 -1.25
CA GLN A 152 -23.83 -16.16 -2.25
C GLN A 152 -22.71 -17.18 -2.39
N GLN A 153 -21.80 -17.30 -1.41
CA GLN A 153 -20.58 -18.08 -1.50
C GLN A 153 -20.81 -19.60 -1.31
N ASN A 154 -20.86 -20.33 -2.43
CA ASN A 154 -21.20 -21.76 -2.47
C ASN A 154 -20.01 -22.72 -2.65
N THR A 155 -18.77 -22.24 -2.78
CA THR A 155 -17.59 -23.07 -3.11
C THR A 155 -16.33 -22.59 -2.39
N LYS A 156 -15.30 -23.45 -2.30
CA LYS A 156 -14.10 -23.18 -1.49
C LYS A 156 -12.91 -22.58 -2.25
N ASP A 157 -12.73 -22.84 -3.56
CA ASP A 157 -11.45 -22.55 -4.26
C ASP A 157 -11.51 -21.82 -5.62
N THR A 158 -12.70 -21.51 -6.15
CA THR A 158 -12.85 -21.01 -7.55
C THR A 158 -13.11 -19.51 -7.68
N LEU A 159 -13.27 -18.77 -6.57
CA LEU A 159 -13.51 -17.32 -6.57
C LEU A 159 -12.45 -16.53 -7.35
N VAL A 160 -11.18 -16.95 -7.23
CA VAL A 160 -10.06 -16.26 -7.86
C VAL A 160 -10.19 -16.35 -9.39
N ARG A 161 -10.55 -17.51 -9.93
CA ARG A 161 -10.76 -17.71 -11.38
C ARG A 161 -11.93 -16.89 -11.90
N CYS A 162 -13.05 -16.88 -11.18
CA CYS A 162 -14.23 -16.11 -11.56
C CYS A 162 -13.94 -14.59 -11.55
N ALA A 163 -13.23 -14.08 -10.55
CA ALA A 163 -12.83 -12.68 -10.47
C ALA A 163 -11.84 -12.28 -11.58
N ILE A 164 -10.87 -13.16 -11.91
CA ILE A 164 -9.97 -12.97 -13.06
C ILE A 164 -10.78 -12.88 -14.35
N TRP A 165 -11.71 -13.80 -14.58
CA TRP A 165 -12.53 -13.82 -15.79
C TRP A 165 -13.35 -12.53 -15.95
N CYS A 166 -14.02 -12.07 -14.87
CA CYS A 166 -14.81 -10.84 -14.88
C CYS A 166 -13.99 -9.56 -15.10
N THR A 167 -12.70 -9.57 -14.78
CA THR A 167 -11.80 -8.41 -14.91
C THR A 167 -10.95 -8.44 -16.18
N ALA A 168 -10.64 -9.62 -16.72
CA ALA A 168 -9.79 -9.81 -17.90
C ALA A 168 -10.58 -9.72 -19.22
N LEU A 169 -11.85 -10.17 -19.25
CA LEU A 169 -12.69 -10.04 -20.44
C LEU A 169 -13.30 -8.65 -20.52
N ARG A 170 -12.52 -7.72 -21.10
CA ARG A 170 -13.10 -6.65 -21.90
C ARG A 170 -13.72 -7.33 -23.12
N MET A 171 -15.00 -7.72 -23.06
CA MET A 171 -15.70 -8.13 -24.29
C MET A 171 -15.47 -7.02 -25.32
N PRO A 172 -14.79 -7.30 -26.45
CA PRO A 172 -14.85 -6.40 -27.57
C PRO A 172 -16.33 -6.30 -27.97
N SER A 173 -16.83 -5.08 -28.02
CA SER A 173 -18.14 -4.74 -28.58
C SER A 173 -18.21 -5.17 -30.04
#